data_AF-A0A1W1Z3A3-F1
#
_entry.id   AF-A0A1W1Z3A3-F1
#
_cell.length_a   1.000
_cell.length_b   1.000
_cell.length_c   1.000
_cell.angle_alpha   90.00
_cell.angle_beta   90.00
_cell.angle_gamma   90.00
#
_symmetry.space_group_name_H-M   'P 1'
#
loop_
_entity.id
_entity.type
_entity.pdbx_description
1 polymer ?
#
loop_
_entity_poly.entity_id
_entity_poly.type
_entity_poly.pdbx_seq_one_letter_code
_entity_poly.pdbx_strand_id
1 'polypeptide(L)'
;MFSMPKERKAKIFMNGRSRAVRIPSDFDLTGDEVVIRQEVDGVITIQPARQRLSPGGLIDWLRQAEPLDRDFLQIEDLPVREIDLDLPK
;
A
#
# COMPACT_ATOMS: atom_id res chain seq x y z
N MET A 1 1.08 15.67 8.61
CA MET A 1 2.50 16.07 8.60
C MET A 1 3.20 15.22 7.56
N PHE A 2 3.74 15.82 6.49
CA PHE A 2 4.50 15.08 5.48
C PHE A 2 5.93 14.87 5.99
N SER A 3 6.36 13.61 6.14
CA SER A 3 7.76 13.32 6.43
C SER A 3 8.60 13.70 5.22
N MET A 4 9.68 14.45 5.42
CA MET A 4 10.64 14.71 4.35
C MET A 4 11.29 13.41 3.87
N PRO A 5 11.65 13.29 2.58
CA PRO A 5 12.37 12.13 2.07
C PRO A 5 13.72 12.00 2.78
N LYS A 6 14.04 10.79 3.21
CA LYS A 6 15.31 10.45 3.88
C LYS A 6 16.07 9.42 3.03
N GLU A 7 17.37 9.61 2.90
CA GLU A 7 18.27 8.67 2.24
C GLU A 7 19.40 8.27 3.19
N ARG A 8 19.75 6.98 3.19
CA ARG A 8 20.89 6.43 3.94
C ARG A 8 21.60 5.39 3.10
N LYS A 9 22.93 5.39 3.15
CA LYS A 9 23.72 4.25 2.71
C LYS A 9 23.58 3.12 3.72
N ALA A 10 23.15 1.94 3.27
CA ALA A 10 23.05 0.74 4.09
C ALA A 10 24.04 -0.33 3.59
N LYS A 11 24.45 -1.23 4.49
CA LYS A 11 25.31 -2.37 4.13
C LYS A 11 24.45 -3.53 3.63
N ILE A 12 24.91 -4.15 2.54
CA ILE A 12 24.43 -5.46 2.07
C ILE A 12 25.28 -6.53 2.75
N PHE A 13 24.62 -7.57 3.25
CA PHE A 13 25.27 -8.71 3.89
C PHE A 13 24.55 -10.02 3.53
N MET A 14 25.14 -11.15 3.89
CA MET A 14 24.53 -12.46 3.68
C MET A 14 23.71 -12.87 4.92
N ASN A 15 22.50 -13.37 4.69
CA ASN A 15 21.68 -14.06 5.68
C ASN A 15 21.38 -15.47 5.18
N GLY A 16 22.21 -16.44 5.61
CA GLY A 16 22.19 -17.79 5.05
C GLY A 16 22.50 -17.80 3.55
N ARG A 17 21.57 -18.33 2.75
CA ARG A 17 21.68 -18.37 1.27
C ARG A 17 21.14 -17.12 0.57
N SER A 18 20.68 -16.13 1.34
CA SER A 18 20.04 -14.91 0.83
C SER A 18 20.92 -13.67 1.08
N ARG A 19 20.71 -12.60 0.31
CA ARG A 19 21.26 -11.28 0.62
C ARG A 19 20.25 -10.49 1.44
N ALA A 20 20.73 -9.69 2.38
CA ALA A 20 19.93 -8.82 3.22
C ALA A 20 20.50 -7.40 3.26
N VAL A 21 19.61 -6.44 3.50
CA VAL A 21 19.96 -5.03 3.76
C VAL A 21 19.52 -4.71 5.19
N ARG A 22 20.38 -4.06 5.96
CA ARG A 22 20.00 -3.57 7.30
C ARG A 22 19.17 -2.30 7.14
N ILE A 23 17.93 -2.33 7.62
CA ILE A 23 17.04 -1.18 7.62
C ILE A 23 17.42 -0.26 8.80
N PRO A 24 17.82 1.00 8.57
CA PRO A 24 18.13 1.95 9.64
C PRO A 24 16.88 2.29 10.47
N SER A 25 17.06 2.56 11.77
CA SER A 25 15.95 2.76 12.73
C SER A 25 15.13 4.04 12.51
N ASP A 26 15.61 4.97 11.69
CA ASP A 26 14.91 6.21 11.33
C ASP A 26 13.95 6.06 10.13
N PHE A 27 13.87 4.86 9.55
CA PHE A 27 12.88 4.46 8.56
C PHE A 27 11.70 3.76 9.25
N ASP A 28 10.51 4.17 8.87
CA ASP A 28 9.26 3.63 9.40
C ASP A 28 8.75 2.52 8.47
N LEU A 29 8.76 1.28 8.97
CA LEU A 29 8.14 0.13 8.33
C LEU A 29 7.34 -0.59 9.41
N THR A 30 6.02 -0.64 9.23
CA THR A 30 5.11 -1.28 10.17
C THR A 30 4.88 -2.75 9.80
N GLY A 31 4.74 -3.61 10.81
CA GLY A 31 4.52 -5.04 10.65
C GLY A 31 5.80 -5.85 10.42
N ASP A 32 5.61 -7.16 10.24
CA ASP A 32 6.71 -8.14 10.18
C ASP A 32 7.03 -8.60 8.73
N GLU A 33 6.24 -8.16 7.77
CA GLU A 33 6.34 -8.55 6.36
C GLU A 33 6.40 -7.32 5.44
N VAL A 34 7.14 -7.45 4.34
CA VAL A 34 7.26 -6.41 3.31
C VAL A 34 7.07 -6.99 1.93
N VAL A 35 6.56 -6.16 1.02
CA VAL A 35 6.57 -6.44 -0.41
C VAL A 35 7.78 -5.74 -1.02
N ILE A 36 8.61 -6.50 -1.72
CA ILE A 36 9.78 -6.01 -2.46
C ILE A 36 9.45 -6.04 -3.94
N ARG A 37 9.60 -4.89 -4.62
CA ARG A 37 9.47 -4.80 -6.07
C ARG A 37 10.77 -4.27 -6.67
N GLN A 38 11.20 -4.89 -7.76
CA GLN A 38 12.32 -4.42 -8.57
C GLN A 38 11.75 -3.82 -9.86
N GLU A 39 12.01 -2.54 -10.08
CA GLU A 39 11.65 -1.82 -11.29
C GLU A 39 12.65 -2.12 -12.42
N VAL A 40 12.32 -1.71 -13.65
CA VAL A 40 13.11 -2.01 -14.86
C VAL A 40 14.50 -1.36 -14.83
N ASP A 41 14.62 -0.20 -14.20
CA ASP A 41 15.88 0.53 -14.01
C ASP A 41 16.76 -0.04 -12.87
N GLY A 42 16.31 -1.11 -12.22
CA GLY A 42 17.01 -1.76 -11.11
C GLY A 42 16.73 -1.14 -9.74
N VAL A 43 15.87 -0.11 -9.65
CA VAL A 43 15.42 0.43 -8.36
C VAL A 43 14.61 -0.62 -7.62
N ILE A 44 14.94 -0.85 -6.35
CA ILE A 44 14.19 -1.74 -5.47
C ILE A 44 13.34 -0.88 -4.52
N THR A 45 12.02 -1.06 -4.58
CA THR A 45 11.07 -0.46 -3.64
C THR A 45 10.63 -1.49 -2.60
N ILE A 46 10.56 -1.06 -1.34
CA ILE A 46 10.14 -1.89 -0.21
C ILE A 46 8.99 -1.15 0.47
N GLN A 47 7.87 -1.84 0.65
CA GLN A 47 6.69 -1.31 1.35
C GLN A 47 6.17 -2.35 2.36
N PRO A 48 5.54 -1.92 3.47
CA PRO A 48 4.84 -2.83 4.38
C PRO A 48 3.88 -3.73 3.59
N ALA A 49 3.90 -5.03 3.89
CA ALA A 49 2.89 -5.92 3.35
C ALA A 49 1.53 -5.50 3.92
N ARG A 50 0.60 -5.13 3.03
CA ARG A 50 -0.77 -4.88 3.47
C ARG A 50 -1.32 -6.19 4.00
N GLN A 51 -1.63 -6.25 5.28
CA GLN A 51 -2.51 -7.29 5.80
C GLN A 51 -3.86 -7.09 5.14
N ARG A 52 -4.11 -7.85 4.07
CA ARG A 52 -5.40 -7.86 3.44
C ARG A 52 -6.32 -8.53 4.45
N LEU A 53 -7.25 -7.77 5.02
CA LEU A 53 -8.28 -8.35 5.86
C LEU A 53 -8.92 -9.48 5.05
N SER A 54 -8.96 -10.68 5.63
CA SER A 54 -9.78 -11.75 5.05
C SER A 54 -11.22 -11.24 4.94
N PRO A 55 -12.07 -11.81 4.06
CA PRO A 55 -13.47 -11.40 4.01
C PRO A 55 -14.13 -11.41 5.41
N GLY A 56 -13.79 -12.38 6.26
CA GLY A 56 -14.21 -12.42 7.67
C GLY A 56 -13.63 -11.28 8.51
N GLY A 57 -12.31 -11.03 8.41
CA GLY A 57 -11.67 -9.93 9.14
C GLY A 57 -12.17 -8.54 8.74
N LEU A 58 -12.56 -8.36 7.47
CA LEU A 58 -13.19 -7.13 7.00
C LEU A 58 -14.59 -6.97 7.63
N ILE A 59 -15.37 -8.04 7.68
CA ILE A 59 -16.68 -8.05 8.34
C ILE A 59 -16.51 -7.72 9.83
N ASP A 60 -15.56 -8.35 10.52
CA ASP A 60 -15.32 -8.11 11.95
C ASP A 60 -14.88 -6.67 12.24
N TRP A 61 -14.08 -6.09 11.35
CA TRP A 61 -13.71 -4.68 11.41
C TRP A 61 -14.92 -3.76 11.16
N LEU A 62 -15.75 -4.03 10.15
CA LEU A 62 -16.96 -3.25 9.87
C LEU A 62 -17.96 -3.29 11.03
N ARG A 63 -18.04 -4.40 11.76
CA ARG A 63 -18.90 -4.53 12.96
C ARG A 63 -18.47 -3.64 14.12
N GLN A 64 -17.20 -3.21 14.15
CA GLN A 64 -16.67 -2.31 15.18
C GLN A 64 -16.87 -0.83 14.81
N ALA A 65 -17.22 -0.53 13.56
CA ALA A 65 -17.45 0.84 13.13
C ALA A 65 -18.74 1.38 13.72
N GLU A 66 -18.70 2.60 14.25
CA GLU A 66 -19.91 3.31 14.66
C GLU A 66 -20.80 3.62 13.45
N PRO A 67 -22.13 3.63 13.62
CA PRO A 67 -23.03 4.09 12.57
C PRO A 67 -22.66 5.50 12.13
N LEU A 68 -22.75 5.76 10.83
CA LEU A 68 -22.64 7.12 10.31
C LEU A 68 -23.82 7.94 10.86
N ASP A 69 -23.51 9.08 11.48
CA ASP A 69 -24.46 10.05 12.03
C ASP A 69 -25.07 10.98 10.96
N ARG A 70 -24.73 10.72 9.69
CA ARG A 70 -25.09 11.52 8.54
C ARG A 70 -25.77 10.65 7.50
N ASP A 71 -26.74 11.25 6.82
CA ASP A 71 -27.31 10.67 5.62
C ASP A 71 -26.25 10.56 4.52
N PHE A 72 -26.41 9.55 3.67
CA PHE A 72 -25.63 9.47 2.44
C PHE A 72 -25.93 10.70 1.59
N LEU A 73 -24.88 11.27 1.00
CA LEU A 73 -25.04 12.32 0.00
C LEU A 73 -25.87 11.78 -1.16
N GLN A 74 -26.84 12.58 -1.63
CA GLN A 74 -27.53 12.24 -2.87
C GLN A 74 -26.52 12.36 -4.02
N ILE A 75 -26.28 11.23 -4.68
CA ILE A 75 -25.52 11.18 -5.92
C ILE A 75 -26.55 11.23 -7.04
N GLU A 76 -26.41 12.18 -7.95
CA GLU A 76 -27.26 12.26 -9.14
C GLU A 76 -27.04 11.02 -10.00
N ASP A 77 -28.13 10.29 -10.28
CA ASP A 77 -28.09 9.11 -11.14
C ASP A 77 -28.05 9.55 -12.60
N LEU A 78 -26.85 9.98 -13.01
CA LEU A 78 -26.60 10.43 -14.37
C LEU A 78 -26.73 9.23 -15.32
N PRO A 79 -27.29 9.44 -16.52
CA PRO A 79 -27.28 8.40 -17.54
C PRO A 79 -25.83 8.00 -17.88
N VAL A 80 -25.67 6.76 -18.32
CA VAL A 80 -24.38 6.25 -18.80
C VAL A 80 -23.86 7.20 -19.88
N ARG A 81 -22.62 7.67 -19.71
CA ARG A 81 -21.96 8.49 -20.74
C ARG A 81 -21.41 7.56 -21.82
N GLU A 82 -21.55 7.97 -23.07
CA GLU A 82 -20.83 7.31 -24.16
C GLU A 82 -19.33 7.46 -23.92
N ILE A 83 -18.63 6.33 -23.92
CA ILE A 83 -17.18 6.27 -23.86
C ILE A 83 -16.72 5.79 -25.22
N ASP A 84 -15.83 6.54 -25.86
CA ASP A 84 -15.14 6.09 -27.06
C ASP A 84 -14.24 4.91 -26.70
N LEU A 85 -14.57 3.71 -27.21
CA LEU A 85 -13.81 2.49 -26.96
C LEU A 85 -12.61 2.37 -27.91
N ASP A 86 -12.52 3.24 -28.93
CA ASP A 86 -11.46 3.27 -29.93
C ASP A 86 -10.28 4.19 -29.54
N LEU A 87 -10.04 4.35 -28.22
CA LEU A 87 -8.85 5.04 -27.73
C LEU A 87 -7.57 4.35 -28.29
N PRO A 88 -6.64 5.10 -28.89
CA PRO A 88 -5.36 4.53 -29.30
C PRO A 88 -4.62 4.01 -28.06
N LYS A 89 -4.09 2.78 -28.19
CA LYS A 89 -3.28 2.10 -27.16
C LYS A 89 -2.08 2.92 -26.70
#